data_AF-A0A6N2KBV9-F1
#
_entry.id   AF-A0A6N2KBV9-F1
#
_cell.length_a   1.000
_cell.length_b   1.000
_cell.length_c   1.000
_cell.angle_alpha   90.00
_cell.angle_beta   90.00
_cell.angle_gamma   90.00
#
_symmetry.space_group_name_H-M   'P 1'
#
loop_
_entity.id
_entity.type
_entity.pdbx_description
1 polymer ?
#
loop_
_entity_poly.entity_id
_entity_poly.type
_entity_poly.pdbx_seq_one_letter_code
_entity_poly.pdbx_strand_id
1 'polypeptide(L)'
;MQERHSEEYCAMYGICGAREDGKVVNCPFGSPSVKPDDLLSQKIQSLCPTITGNVCCSEAQFETLRSQVQQAIPFLVGCPACLRNFLNLFCELTCSPHQSMFINVTSTDKVKGNLTVSGIEFYVYDAFGEGLYESCKDVKFGTMNSRALNFIGAGAKNFTEWYAFIGRRAPLNLPGSPYAMTFKPSAPESSGMKPMNVSTYSCGDISLGCSCGDCPQSPVCANTDPPPHQAGASCTVRIGSFKAKCVDFILTILYVILVSMFLGWGLFNRKRERDQSSRMNPVSNIKDSGEATGKKDENLPTQMLEDSSQTGSRVQLSIVQGYMSKFYRCYGTWVARNPILVLSLSLAAILLLCLGLIRFKVETRPEKLWVGPGSKAAEEKSFFDTHLAPFYRIEQLILATVPEAGAQKGPSIVTENNIKLLFEIQKKVDGIHANYSGTMVSLTDICLKPLDKDCATQSLLQYFQMDPQNLDNYGGVEHVNYCLQHYTSADTCRSAFKAPLDPSTALGGFSGNNYSEASAFIVTYPVNNVIDTKGNEIDKAVAWEKAFIQLVKNELLPMVQSKNLTLSFSSESSIEEELKRESTADVITILISYLVMFAYISLTLGDTPRLSSFYISSKLCLSCYLFLDL
;
A
#
# COMPACT_ATOMS: atom_id res chain seq x y z
N MET A 1 -15.19 -63.39 13.06
CA MET A 1 -16.56 -62.84 12.88
C MET A 1 -16.69 -62.51 11.41
N GLN A 2 -17.70 -63.02 10.72
CA GLN A 2 -17.92 -62.73 9.31
C GLN A 2 -18.41 -61.29 9.20
N GLU A 3 -17.73 -60.46 8.41
CA GLU A 3 -18.13 -59.07 8.17
C GLU A 3 -19.51 -59.07 7.50
N ARG A 4 -20.47 -58.38 8.13
CA ARG A 4 -21.84 -58.27 7.67
C ARG A 4 -22.03 -56.89 7.05
N HIS A 5 -22.19 -56.87 5.74
CA HIS A 5 -22.55 -55.68 4.97
C HIS A 5 -24.02 -55.81 4.56
N SER A 6 -24.90 -55.06 5.23
CA SER A 6 -26.33 -55.06 4.92
C SER A 6 -26.95 -53.70 5.23
N GLU A 7 -28.11 -53.44 4.66
CA GLU A 7 -28.91 -52.28 5.05
C GLU A 7 -29.24 -52.31 6.56
N GLU A 8 -29.40 -51.13 7.17
CA GLU A 8 -29.63 -50.96 8.61
C GLU A 8 -28.55 -51.55 9.52
N TYR A 9 -27.30 -51.66 9.02
CA TYR A 9 -26.17 -52.18 9.77
C TYR A 9 -24.95 -51.25 9.66
N CYS A 10 -24.26 -51.11 10.79
CA CYS A 10 -23.13 -50.21 10.98
C CYS A 10 -21.81 -50.97 10.84
N ALA A 11 -20.80 -50.35 10.23
CA ALA A 11 -19.43 -50.88 10.20
C ALA A 11 -18.70 -50.64 11.52
N MET A 12 -19.00 -49.53 12.18
CA MET A 12 -18.40 -49.10 13.44
C MET A 12 -19.45 -48.40 14.30
N TYR A 13 -19.40 -48.61 15.62
CA TYR A 13 -20.37 -48.00 16.54
C TYR A 13 -19.76 -47.73 17.92
N GLY A 14 -19.98 -46.52 18.45
CA GLY A 14 -19.41 -46.08 19.73
C GLY A 14 -17.94 -45.68 19.68
N ILE A 15 -17.45 -45.14 20.79
CA ILE A 15 -16.06 -44.70 20.99
C ILE A 15 -15.37 -45.68 21.94
N CYS A 16 -14.23 -46.25 21.52
CA CYS A 16 -13.52 -47.29 22.27
C CYS A 16 -12.17 -46.82 22.85
N GLY A 17 -11.69 -45.65 22.44
CA GLY A 17 -10.44 -45.11 22.94
C GLY A 17 -10.22 -43.66 22.54
N ALA A 18 -9.13 -43.10 23.05
CA ALA A 18 -8.64 -41.78 22.67
C ALA A 18 -7.12 -41.86 22.48
N ARG A 19 -6.64 -41.24 21.41
CA ARG A 19 -5.22 -41.03 21.13
C ARG A 19 -4.59 -40.13 22.20
N GLU A 20 -3.27 -40.05 22.21
CA GLU A 20 -2.52 -39.23 23.19
C GLU A 20 -2.86 -37.73 23.11
N ASP A 21 -3.26 -37.24 21.92
CA ASP A 21 -3.74 -35.87 21.67
C ASP A 21 -5.22 -35.66 22.05
N GLY A 22 -5.85 -36.62 22.74
CA GLY A 22 -7.24 -36.54 23.17
C GLY A 22 -8.26 -36.84 22.07
N LYS A 23 -7.83 -37.10 20.83
CA LYS A 23 -8.75 -37.45 19.74
C LYS A 23 -9.37 -38.82 19.94
N VAL A 24 -10.68 -38.86 20.05
CA VAL A 24 -11.45 -40.10 20.20
C VAL A 24 -11.45 -40.93 18.91
N VAL A 25 -11.50 -42.25 19.06
CA VAL A 25 -11.50 -43.22 17.96
C VAL A 25 -12.63 -44.24 18.13
N ASN A 26 -13.25 -44.60 17.01
CA ASN A 26 -14.43 -45.47 16.98
C ASN A 26 -14.07 -46.92 17.32
N CYS A 27 -15.07 -47.67 17.80
CA CYS A 27 -14.97 -49.12 17.97
C CYS A 27 -15.09 -49.83 16.61
N PRO A 28 -14.29 -50.87 16.34
CA PRO A 28 -14.33 -51.61 15.07
C PRO A 28 -15.46 -52.65 15.00
N PHE A 29 -16.39 -52.64 15.96
CA PHE A 29 -17.46 -53.63 16.03
C PHE A 29 -18.69 -53.10 15.30
N GLY A 30 -19.13 -53.84 14.28
CA GLY A 30 -20.39 -53.56 13.61
C GLY A 30 -21.60 -53.88 14.49
N SER A 31 -22.68 -53.13 14.32
CA SER A 31 -23.92 -53.31 15.07
C SER A 31 -25.14 -52.97 14.19
N PRO A 32 -26.35 -53.45 14.50
CA PRO A 32 -27.56 -52.95 13.87
C PRO A 32 -27.72 -51.45 14.14
N SER A 33 -28.22 -50.71 13.15
CA SER A 33 -28.57 -49.29 13.33
C SER A 33 -29.63 -49.14 14.43
N VAL A 34 -29.51 -48.09 15.23
CA VAL A 34 -30.32 -47.88 16.43
C VAL A 34 -31.22 -46.67 16.22
N LYS A 35 -32.47 -46.76 16.68
CA LYS A 35 -33.36 -45.60 16.73
C LYS A 35 -32.87 -44.62 17.79
N PRO A 36 -32.48 -43.39 17.44
CA PRO A 36 -32.04 -42.40 18.42
C PRO A 36 -33.22 -41.92 19.28
N ASP A 37 -32.92 -41.41 20.46
CA ASP A 37 -33.89 -40.68 21.28
C ASP A 37 -34.27 -39.35 20.63
N ASP A 38 -35.42 -38.78 21.03
CA ASP A 38 -35.97 -37.59 20.37
C ASP A 38 -35.00 -36.39 20.40
N LEU A 39 -34.24 -36.23 21.49
CA LEU A 39 -33.25 -35.16 21.63
C LEU A 39 -32.08 -35.36 20.66
N LEU A 40 -31.49 -36.55 20.61
CA LEU A 40 -30.41 -36.86 19.66
C LEU A 40 -30.90 -36.79 18.21
N SER A 41 -32.13 -37.22 17.92
CA SER A 41 -32.72 -37.12 16.59
C SER A 41 -32.80 -35.66 16.12
N GLN A 42 -33.25 -34.75 16.98
CA GLN A 42 -33.26 -33.31 16.67
C GLN A 42 -31.85 -32.74 16.47
N LYS A 43 -30.89 -33.14 17.31
CA LYS A 43 -29.48 -32.75 17.16
C LYS A 43 -28.93 -33.20 15.80
N ILE A 44 -29.16 -34.46 15.42
CA ILE A 44 -28.72 -35.02 14.13
C ILE A 44 -29.34 -34.25 12.97
N GLN A 45 -30.65 -34.00 13.00
CA GLN A 45 -31.35 -33.27 11.94
C GLN A 45 -30.83 -31.83 11.76
N SER A 46 -30.34 -31.18 12.83
CA SER A 46 -29.79 -29.82 12.74
C SER A 46 -28.52 -29.73 11.88
N LEU A 47 -27.69 -30.78 11.88
CA LEU A 47 -26.44 -30.83 11.13
C LEU A 47 -26.57 -31.65 9.84
N CYS A 48 -27.23 -32.80 9.93
CA CYS A 48 -27.37 -33.85 8.93
C CYS A 48 -28.85 -34.08 8.57
N PRO A 49 -29.53 -33.12 7.93
CA PRO A 49 -30.97 -33.20 7.65
C PRO A 49 -31.36 -34.33 6.68
N THR A 50 -30.39 -34.90 5.95
CA THR A 50 -30.60 -36.04 5.05
C THR A 50 -30.78 -37.37 5.78
N ILE A 51 -30.30 -37.47 7.03
CA ILE A 51 -30.36 -38.68 7.84
C ILE A 51 -31.66 -38.66 8.65
N THR A 52 -32.54 -39.63 8.38
CA THR A 52 -33.81 -39.79 9.09
C THR A 52 -33.98 -41.24 9.56
N GLY A 53 -34.63 -41.44 10.70
CA GLY A 53 -34.87 -42.77 11.26
C GLY A 53 -33.71 -43.31 12.10
N ASN A 54 -33.34 -44.57 11.86
CA ASN A 54 -32.26 -45.25 12.58
C ASN A 54 -30.89 -44.66 12.21
N VAL A 55 -29.92 -44.72 13.13
CA VAL A 55 -28.59 -44.14 12.96
C VAL A 55 -27.49 -45.07 13.45
N CYS A 56 -26.29 -44.89 12.89
CA CYS A 56 -25.08 -45.64 13.26
C CYS A 56 -24.11 -44.85 14.16
N CYS A 57 -24.61 -43.85 14.86
CA CYS A 57 -23.81 -43.05 15.78
C CYS A 57 -24.45 -42.95 17.16
N SER A 58 -23.60 -42.97 18.19
CA SER A 58 -23.95 -42.58 19.56
C SER A 58 -23.94 -41.06 19.73
N GLU A 59 -24.56 -40.54 20.80
CA GLU A 59 -24.53 -39.11 21.10
C GLU A 59 -23.10 -38.56 21.18
N ALA A 60 -22.17 -39.29 21.82
CA ALA A 60 -20.78 -38.89 21.91
C ALA A 60 -20.06 -38.82 20.54
N GLN A 61 -20.39 -39.74 19.61
CA GLN A 61 -19.86 -39.70 18.25
C GLN A 61 -20.43 -38.51 17.46
N PHE A 62 -21.73 -38.23 17.61
CA PHE A 62 -22.35 -37.09 16.94
C PHE A 62 -21.78 -35.75 17.47
N GLU A 63 -21.61 -35.61 18.78
CA GLU A 63 -21.00 -34.41 19.38
C GLU A 63 -19.55 -34.22 18.92
N THR A 64 -18.80 -35.32 18.78
CA THR A 64 -17.46 -35.30 18.20
C THR A 64 -17.47 -34.83 16.75
N LEU A 65 -18.36 -35.40 15.92
CA LEU A 65 -18.54 -34.97 14.53
C LEU A 65 -18.84 -33.47 14.46
N ARG A 66 -19.81 -33.00 15.24
CA ARG A 66 -20.23 -31.59 15.30
C ARG A 66 -19.06 -30.68 15.63
N SER A 67 -18.29 -30.99 16.66
CA SER A 67 -17.12 -30.21 17.08
C SER A 67 -16.02 -30.17 16.01
N GLN A 68 -15.81 -31.27 15.28
CA GLN A 68 -14.80 -31.34 14.23
C GLN A 68 -15.21 -30.56 12.98
N VAL A 69 -16.44 -30.72 12.49
CA VAL A 69 -16.90 -29.99 11.30
C VAL A 69 -17.08 -28.50 11.56
N GLN A 70 -17.38 -28.08 12.80
CA GLN A 70 -17.48 -26.67 13.19
C GLN A 70 -16.20 -25.88 12.89
N GLN A 71 -15.04 -26.51 12.91
CA GLN A 71 -13.77 -25.85 12.56
C GLN A 71 -13.67 -25.50 11.07
N ALA A 72 -14.38 -26.24 10.20
CA ALA A 72 -14.38 -26.01 8.75
C ALA A 72 -15.45 -25.00 8.29
N ILE A 73 -16.51 -24.79 9.09
CA ILE A 73 -17.65 -23.92 8.73
C ILE A 73 -17.22 -22.49 8.37
N PRO A 74 -16.34 -21.80 9.14
CA PRO A 74 -15.95 -20.43 8.82
C PRO A 74 -15.32 -20.25 7.44
N PHE A 75 -14.71 -21.31 6.89
CA PHE A 75 -14.11 -21.29 5.55
C PHE A 75 -15.14 -21.48 4.44
N LEU A 76 -16.23 -22.21 4.71
CA LEU A 76 -17.23 -22.60 3.70
C LEU A 76 -18.52 -21.79 3.75
N VAL A 77 -18.67 -20.90 4.73
CA VAL A 77 -19.92 -20.15 4.96
C VAL A 77 -20.33 -19.26 3.78
N GLY A 78 -19.39 -18.85 2.92
CA GLY A 78 -19.68 -18.07 1.71
C GLY A 78 -20.53 -18.82 0.66
N CYS A 79 -20.55 -20.15 0.72
CA CYS A 79 -21.32 -20.99 -0.20
C CYS A 79 -22.06 -22.13 0.55
N PRO A 80 -23.38 -21.94 0.82
CA PRO A 80 -24.19 -22.95 1.51
C PRO A 80 -24.24 -24.31 0.81
N ALA A 81 -24.21 -24.35 -0.53
CA ALA A 81 -24.19 -25.60 -1.30
C ALA A 81 -22.92 -26.43 -1.02
N CYS A 82 -21.76 -25.77 -1.07
CA CYS A 82 -20.47 -26.37 -0.72
C CYS A 82 -20.47 -26.90 0.71
N LEU A 83 -20.90 -26.07 1.66
CA LEU A 83 -20.97 -26.46 3.07
C LEU A 83 -21.88 -27.67 3.26
N ARG A 84 -23.03 -27.72 2.58
CA ARG A 84 -23.95 -28.86 2.66
C ARG A 84 -23.33 -30.14 2.11
N ASN A 85 -22.68 -30.08 0.95
CA ASN A 85 -21.99 -31.25 0.37
C ASN A 85 -20.89 -31.77 1.30
N PHE A 86 -20.11 -30.86 1.89
CA PHE A 86 -19.04 -31.19 2.84
C PHE A 86 -19.59 -31.87 4.09
N LEU A 87 -20.68 -31.34 4.66
CA LEU A 87 -21.34 -31.95 5.81
C LEU A 87 -21.93 -33.32 5.47
N ASN A 88 -22.60 -33.44 4.31
CA ASN A 88 -23.19 -34.71 3.88
C ASN A 88 -22.17 -35.85 3.84
N LEU A 89 -20.94 -35.59 3.36
CA LEU A 89 -19.86 -36.60 3.36
C LEU A 89 -19.56 -37.16 4.75
N PHE A 90 -19.40 -36.30 5.76
CA PHE A 90 -19.07 -36.71 7.12
C PHE A 90 -20.29 -37.21 7.93
N CYS A 91 -21.48 -36.71 7.61
CA CYS A 91 -22.74 -37.20 8.14
C CYS A 91 -22.96 -38.67 7.73
N GLU A 92 -22.81 -38.98 6.43
CA GLU A 92 -22.94 -40.36 5.94
C GLU A 92 -21.85 -41.27 6.50
N LEU A 93 -20.61 -40.78 6.57
CA LEU A 93 -19.50 -41.50 7.17
C LEU A 93 -19.80 -41.94 8.62
N THR A 94 -20.42 -41.05 9.40
CA THR A 94 -20.52 -41.22 10.87
C THR A 94 -21.85 -41.82 11.30
N CYS A 95 -22.98 -41.34 10.77
CA CYS A 95 -24.31 -41.58 11.33
C CYS A 95 -25.26 -42.34 10.39
N SER A 96 -24.87 -42.61 9.14
CA SER A 96 -25.77 -43.26 8.17
C SER A 96 -26.30 -44.61 8.67
N PRO A 97 -27.62 -44.90 8.57
CA PRO A 97 -28.15 -46.22 8.94
C PRO A 97 -27.58 -47.37 8.10
N HIS A 98 -27.06 -47.07 6.90
CA HIS A 98 -26.53 -48.05 5.96
C HIS A 98 -24.99 -48.02 5.90
N GLN A 99 -24.32 -47.52 6.94
CA GLN A 99 -22.88 -47.31 6.97
C GLN A 99 -22.05 -48.54 6.52
N SER A 100 -22.46 -49.77 6.87
CA SER A 100 -21.75 -50.99 6.47
C SER A 100 -21.77 -51.27 4.97
N MET A 101 -22.66 -50.63 4.20
CA MET A 101 -22.73 -50.83 2.75
C MET A 101 -21.59 -50.15 2.00
N PHE A 102 -21.02 -49.07 2.54
CA PHE A 102 -20.00 -48.26 1.86
C PHE A 102 -18.75 -48.00 2.71
N ILE A 103 -18.68 -48.49 3.96
CA ILE A 103 -17.48 -48.42 4.79
C ILE A 103 -16.99 -49.83 5.12
N ASN A 104 -15.69 -50.05 4.91
CA ASN A 104 -14.99 -51.24 5.38
C ASN A 104 -13.86 -50.86 6.36
N VAL A 105 -13.73 -51.57 7.48
CA VAL A 105 -12.67 -51.33 8.47
C VAL A 105 -11.45 -52.18 8.09
N THR A 106 -10.38 -51.52 7.64
CA THR A 106 -9.20 -52.22 7.11
C THR A 106 -8.12 -52.48 8.14
N SER A 107 -7.98 -51.61 9.15
CA SER A 107 -7.00 -51.81 10.22
C SER A 107 -7.53 -51.36 11.58
N THR A 108 -7.04 -52.04 12.62
CA THR A 108 -7.37 -51.74 14.01
C THR A 108 -6.12 -51.64 14.86
N ASP A 109 -6.11 -50.69 15.80
CA ASP A 109 -5.04 -50.48 16.77
C ASP A 109 -5.57 -50.78 18.18
N LYS A 110 -4.67 -51.17 19.10
CA LYS A 110 -5.00 -51.30 20.52
C LYS A 110 -4.66 -50.03 21.27
N VAL A 111 -5.67 -49.34 21.79
CA VAL A 111 -5.52 -48.11 22.59
C VAL A 111 -6.02 -48.39 24.01
N LYS A 112 -5.13 -48.27 25.00
CA LYS A 112 -5.43 -48.54 26.43
C LYS A 112 -6.12 -49.91 26.68
N GLY A 113 -5.76 -50.92 25.89
CA GLY A 113 -6.32 -52.28 25.98
C GLY A 113 -7.56 -52.56 25.13
N ASN A 114 -8.22 -51.54 24.58
CA ASN A 114 -9.39 -51.68 23.69
C ASN A 114 -8.98 -51.67 22.21
N LEU A 115 -9.68 -52.45 21.39
CA LEU A 115 -9.56 -52.41 19.92
C LEU A 115 -10.27 -51.16 19.37
N THR A 116 -9.58 -50.42 18.52
CA THR A 116 -10.05 -49.15 17.93
C THR A 116 -9.76 -49.13 16.44
N VAL A 117 -10.59 -48.43 15.67
CA VAL A 117 -10.40 -48.26 14.22
C VAL A 117 -9.17 -47.40 13.95
N SER A 118 -8.25 -47.89 13.11
CA SER A 118 -7.05 -47.14 12.69
C SER A 118 -7.02 -46.83 11.18
N GLY A 119 -7.80 -47.57 10.40
CA GLY A 119 -7.94 -47.37 8.96
C GLY A 119 -9.29 -47.87 8.45
N ILE A 120 -9.87 -47.13 7.50
CA ILE A 120 -11.09 -47.51 6.78
C ILE A 120 -10.92 -47.33 5.27
N GLU A 121 -11.69 -48.10 4.51
CA GLU A 121 -12.02 -47.81 3.12
C GLU A 121 -13.43 -47.25 3.03
N PHE A 122 -13.58 -46.11 2.38
CA PHE A 122 -14.84 -45.43 2.17
C PHE A 122 -15.16 -45.41 0.67
N TYR A 123 -16.19 -46.17 0.28
CA TYR A 123 -16.63 -46.29 -1.10
C TYR A 123 -17.60 -45.17 -1.44
N VAL A 124 -17.20 -44.26 -2.32
CA VAL A 124 -17.95 -43.06 -2.72
C VAL A 124 -17.86 -42.91 -4.22
N TYR A 125 -18.99 -42.66 -4.90
CA TYR A 125 -18.98 -42.40 -6.34
C TYR A 125 -18.16 -41.15 -6.69
N ASP A 126 -17.38 -41.23 -7.77
CA ASP A 126 -16.57 -40.10 -8.24
C ASP A 126 -17.42 -38.86 -8.54
N ALA A 127 -18.65 -39.05 -9.04
CA ALA A 127 -19.60 -37.97 -9.28
C ALA A 127 -19.91 -37.14 -8.01
N PHE A 128 -19.93 -37.78 -6.84
CA PHE A 128 -20.10 -37.06 -5.57
C PHE A 128 -18.84 -36.24 -5.23
N GLY A 129 -17.65 -36.82 -5.41
CA GLY A 129 -16.39 -36.12 -5.17
C GLY A 129 -16.20 -34.93 -6.09
N GLU A 130 -16.49 -35.10 -7.38
CA GLU A 130 -16.45 -34.03 -8.36
C GLU A 130 -17.46 -32.93 -8.04
N GLY A 131 -18.71 -33.28 -7.73
CA GLY A 131 -19.73 -32.30 -7.32
C GLY A 131 -19.36 -31.54 -6.04
N LEU A 132 -18.77 -32.23 -5.05
CA LEU A 132 -18.26 -31.60 -3.83
C LEU A 132 -17.14 -30.60 -4.16
N TYR A 133 -16.12 -31.01 -4.92
CA TYR A 133 -15.02 -30.14 -5.33
C TYR A 133 -15.49 -28.93 -6.14
N GLU A 134 -16.32 -29.15 -7.16
CA GLU A 134 -16.84 -28.11 -8.04
C GLU A 134 -17.68 -27.08 -7.28
N SER A 135 -18.47 -27.53 -6.29
CA SER A 135 -19.24 -26.62 -5.45
C SER A 135 -18.37 -25.72 -4.56
N CYS A 136 -17.13 -26.15 -4.25
CA CYS A 136 -16.27 -25.52 -3.24
C CYS A 136 -15.04 -24.79 -3.83
N LYS A 137 -14.68 -25.05 -5.10
CA LYS A 137 -13.39 -24.62 -5.66
C LYS A 137 -13.15 -23.11 -5.67
N ASP A 138 -14.22 -22.33 -5.82
CA ASP A 138 -14.15 -20.86 -5.94
C ASP A 138 -14.54 -20.13 -4.64
N VAL A 139 -14.88 -20.88 -3.58
CA VAL A 139 -15.24 -20.32 -2.28
C VAL A 139 -14.05 -19.60 -1.66
N LYS A 140 -14.26 -18.36 -1.24
CA LYS A 140 -13.23 -17.49 -0.65
C LYS A 140 -13.39 -17.41 0.86
N PHE A 141 -12.26 -17.47 1.54
CA PHE A 141 -12.15 -17.09 2.93
C PHE A 141 -11.91 -15.58 3.02
N GLY A 142 -12.98 -14.83 3.31
CA GLY A 142 -13.01 -13.36 3.17
C GLY A 142 -11.94 -12.60 3.95
N THR A 143 -11.52 -13.09 5.12
CA THR A 143 -10.50 -12.43 5.97
C THR A 143 -9.10 -12.42 5.36
N MET A 144 -8.77 -13.41 4.53
CA MET A 144 -7.47 -13.52 3.87
C MET A 144 -7.54 -13.35 2.35
N ASN A 145 -8.74 -13.12 1.81
CA ASN A 145 -9.01 -13.05 0.37
C ASN A 145 -8.38 -14.23 -0.43
N SER A 146 -8.35 -15.41 0.18
CA SER A 146 -7.77 -16.64 -0.38
C SER A 146 -8.82 -17.73 -0.49
N ARG A 147 -8.56 -18.79 -1.27
CA ARG A 147 -9.53 -19.87 -1.47
C ARG A 147 -9.67 -20.71 -0.19
N ALA A 148 -10.90 -21.06 0.17
CA ALA A 148 -11.20 -21.90 1.33
C ALA A 148 -10.47 -23.26 1.27
N LEU A 149 -10.38 -23.85 0.06
CA LEU A 149 -9.64 -25.10 -0.18
C LEU A 149 -8.15 -25.04 0.18
N ASN A 150 -7.54 -23.86 0.27
CA ASN A 150 -6.17 -23.75 0.74
C ASN A 150 -6.04 -24.21 2.20
N PHE A 151 -7.09 -24.01 3.01
CA PHE A 151 -7.11 -24.37 4.43
C PHE A 151 -7.68 -25.78 4.66
N ILE A 152 -8.81 -26.10 4.01
CA ILE A 152 -9.54 -27.36 4.26
C ILE A 152 -9.19 -28.49 3.28
N GLY A 153 -8.38 -28.19 2.26
CA GLY A 153 -7.97 -29.13 1.21
C GLY A 153 -6.49 -29.05 0.86
N ALA A 154 -5.68 -28.31 1.63
CA ALA A 154 -4.27 -28.04 1.34
C ALA A 154 -3.97 -27.59 -0.11
N GLY A 155 -4.89 -26.82 -0.70
CA GLY A 155 -4.74 -26.29 -2.06
C GLY A 155 -5.02 -27.30 -3.17
N ALA A 156 -5.77 -28.37 -2.87
CA ALA A 156 -6.17 -29.40 -3.83
C ALA A 156 -6.74 -28.80 -5.13
N LYS A 157 -6.29 -29.33 -6.27
CA LYS A 157 -6.69 -28.90 -7.62
C LYS A 157 -7.79 -29.77 -8.24
N ASN A 158 -8.11 -30.88 -7.60
CA ASN A 158 -9.14 -31.83 -7.99
C ASN A 158 -9.69 -32.54 -6.74
N PHE A 159 -10.80 -33.27 -6.91
CA PHE A 159 -11.43 -33.97 -5.80
C PHE A 159 -10.57 -35.10 -5.21
N THR A 160 -9.74 -35.77 -6.03
CA THR A 160 -8.86 -36.86 -5.59
C THR A 160 -7.79 -36.37 -4.61
N GLU A 161 -7.14 -35.25 -4.92
CA GLU A 161 -6.20 -34.58 -4.03
C GLU A 161 -6.89 -34.14 -2.73
N TRP A 162 -8.11 -33.62 -2.83
CA TRP A 162 -8.86 -33.20 -1.65
C TRP A 162 -9.21 -34.39 -0.75
N TYR A 163 -9.68 -35.50 -1.33
CA TYR A 163 -9.93 -36.77 -0.65
C TYR A 163 -8.68 -37.35 0.01
N ALA A 164 -7.54 -37.31 -0.68
CA ALA A 164 -6.27 -37.72 -0.11
C ALA A 164 -5.88 -36.88 1.12
N PHE A 165 -6.15 -35.56 1.09
CA PHE A 165 -5.89 -34.66 2.21
C PHE A 165 -6.80 -34.95 3.40
N ILE A 166 -8.13 -34.94 3.23
CA ILE A 166 -9.07 -35.16 4.34
C ILE A 166 -9.04 -36.60 4.86
N GLY A 167 -8.65 -37.55 4.01
CA GLY A 167 -8.50 -38.97 4.37
C GLY A 167 -7.20 -39.30 5.10
N ARG A 168 -6.22 -38.41 5.10
CA ARG A 168 -4.95 -38.64 5.80
C ARG A 168 -5.16 -38.66 7.31
N ARG A 169 -4.57 -39.66 8.00
CA ARG A 169 -4.48 -39.67 9.46
C ARG A 169 -3.67 -38.46 9.92
N ALA A 170 -4.30 -37.56 10.67
CA ALA A 170 -3.65 -36.36 11.18
C ALA A 170 -2.56 -36.75 12.21
N PRO A 171 -1.39 -36.08 12.20
CA PRO A 171 -0.40 -36.19 13.26
C PRO A 171 -0.95 -35.71 14.61
N LEU A 172 -0.22 -35.99 15.69
CA LEU A 172 -0.63 -35.58 17.04
C LEU A 172 -0.79 -34.06 17.13
N ASN A 173 -1.83 -33.60 17.82
CA ASN A 173 -2.15 -32.18 18.09
C ASN A 173 -2.49 -31.32 16.86
N LEU A 174 -2.58 -31.90 15.65
CA LEU A 174 -3.03 -31.18 14.45
C LEU A 174 -4.51 -31.44 14.16
N PRO A 175 -5.27 -30.48 13.61
CA PRO A 175 -6.64 -30.72 13.16
C PRO A 175 -6.68 -31.75 12.01
N GLY A 176 -7.79 -32.49 11.89
CA GLY A 176 -7.97 -33.51 10.86
C GLY A 176 -8.30 -34.91 11.42
N SER A 177 -8.37 -35.90 10.53
CA SER A 177 -8.91 -37.22 10.85
C SER A 177 -8.09 -37.99 11.91
N PRO A 178 -8.73 -38.62 12.92
CA PRO A 178 -8.03 -39.41 13.94
C PRO A 178 -7.49 -40.75 13.41
N TYR A 179 -8.04 -41.29 12.32
CA TYR A 179 -7.64 -42.53 11.64
C TYR A 179 -7.53 -42.31 10.13
N ALA A 180 -6.89 -43.24 9.40
CA ALA A 180 -6.75 -43.13 7.95
C ALA A 180 -8.05 -43.51 7.23
N MET A 181 -8.43 -42.77 6.19
CA MET A 181 -9.62 -43.02 5.38
C MET A 181 -9.21 -43.03 3.91
N THR A 182 -9.35 -44.19 3.27
CA THR A 182 -9.03 -44.36 1.85
C THR A 182 -10.31 -44.31 1.04
N PHE A 183 -10.47 -43.27 0.22
CA PHE A 183 -11.63 -43.13 -0.66
C PHE A 183 -11.47 -44.00 -1.91
N LYS A 184 -12.52 -44.76 -2.27
CA LYS A 184 -12.53 -45.63 -3.46
C LYS A 184 -13.84 -45.45 -4.27
N PRO A 185 -13.79 -45.48 -5.61
CA PRO A 185 -14.97 -45.27 -6.46
C PRO A 185 -15.94 -46.46 -6.46
N SER A 186 -15.41 -47.68 -6.24
CA SER A 186 -16.18 -48.92 -6.30
C SER A 186 -15.70 -49.91 -5.24
N ALA A 187 -16.65 -50.70 -4.74
CA ALA A 187 -16.37 -51.81 -3.82
C ALA A 187 -16.16 -53.12 -4.61
N PRO A 188 -15.43 -54.11 -4.05
CA PRO A 188 -15.27 -55.42 -4.68
C PRO A 188 -16.62 -56.12 -4.84
N GLU A 189 -16.94 -56.66 -6.02
CA GLU A 189 -18.24 -57.30 -6.30
C GLU A 189 -18.56 -58.46 -5.34
N SER A 190 -17.53 -59.15 -4.84
CA SER A 190 -17.66 -60.27 -3.89
C SER A 190 -18.14 -59.86 -2.49
N SER A 191 -18.08 -58.56 -2.14
CA SER A 191 -18.39 -58.06 -0.80
C SER A 191 -19.88 -57.70 -0.60
N GLY A 192 -20.66 -57.58 -1.68
CA GLY A 192 -22.05 -57.11 -1.62
C GLY A 192 -22.22 -55.63 -1.24
N MET A 193 -21.12 -54.91 -1.04
CA MET A 193 -21.08 -53.49 -0.73
C MET A 193 -21.43 -52.63 -1.95
N LYS A 194 -21.97 -51.43 -1.69
CA LYS A 194 -22.32 -50.44 -2.72
C LYS A 194 -21.77 -49.08 -2.31
N PRO A 195 -21.20 -48.28 -3.23
CA PRO A 195 -20.76 -46.93 -2.91
C PRO A 195 -21.90 -46.05 -2.38
N MET A 196 -21.53 -45.05 -1.58
CA MET A 196 -22.45 -44.05 -1.04
C MET A 196 -23.25 -43.38 -2.17
N ASN A 197 -24.58 -43.44 -2.07
CA ASN A 197 -25.50 -42.92 -3.07
C ASN A 197 -26.24 -41.69 -2.52
N VAL A 198 -25.55 -40.55 -2.51
CA VAL A 198 -26.09 -39.25 -2.10
C VAL A 198 -25.88 -38.24 -3.21
N SER A 199 -26.86 -37.35 -3.44
CA SER A 199 -26.75 -36.29 -4.44
C SER A 199 -25.94 -35.11 -3.92
N THR A 200 -25.27 -34.41 -4.81
CA THR A 200 -24.57 -33.15 -4.54
C THR A 200 -25.42 -31.96 -4.96
N TYR A 201 -25.25 -30.84 -4.27
CA TYR A 201 -25.83 -29.56 -4.63
C TYR A 201 -24.81 -28.75 -5.45
N SER A 202 -25.23 -28.24 -6.61
CA SER A 202 -24.39 -27.32 -7.38
C SER A 202 -24.30 -25.96 -6.68
N CYS A 203 -23.18 -25.24 -6.83
CA CYS A 203 -23.06 -23.90 -6.27
C CYS A 203 -24.02 -22.88 -6.92
N GLY A 204 -24.52 -23.18 -8.12
CA GLY A 204 -25.55 -22.40 -8.82
C GLY A 204 -26.99 -22.81 -8.46
N ASP A 205 -27.20 -23.75 -7.55
CA ASP A 205 -28.53 -24.15 -7.09
C ASP A 205 -29.20 -23.01 -6.31
N ILE A 206 -30.43 -22.65 -6.68
CA ILE A 206 -31.19 -21.54 -6.08
C ILE A 206 -31.56 -21.85 -4.61
N SER A 207 -31.76 -23.13 -4.26
CA SER A 207 -32.16 -23.55 -2.92
C SER A 207 -31.06 -23.37 -1.88
N LEU A 208 -29.80 -23.48 -2.30
CA LEU A 208 -28.59 -23.28 -1.49
C LEU A 208 -27.65 -22.28 -2.18
N GLY A 209 -28.22 -21.16 -2.64
CA GLY A 209 -27.53 -20.17 -3.46
C GLY A 209 -26.24 -19.66 -2.83
N CYS A 210 -25.14 -19.76 -3.58
CA CYS A 210 -23.85 -19.22 -3.18
C CYS A 210 -23.67 -17.76 -3.64
N SER A 211 -22.83 -17.02 -2.91
CA SER A 211 -22.48 -15.65 -3.30
C SER A 211 -21.74 -15.65 -4.65
N CYS A 212 -21.88 -14.57 -5.43
CA CYS A 212 -21.21 -14.49 -6.74
C CYS A 212 -19.68 -14.50 -6.62
N GLY A 213 -19.14 -13.98 -5.51
CA GLY A 213 -17.70 -14.00 -5.23
C GLY A 213 -17.15 -15.40 -4.97
N ASP A 214 -18.02 -16.32 -4.55
CA ASP A 214 -17.71 -17.71 -4.15
C ASP A 214 -18.15 -18.75 -5.20
N CYS A 215 -19.05 -18.38 -6.11
CA CYS A 215 -19.52 -19.22 -7.22
C CYS A 215 -19.86 -18.34 -8.44
N PRO A 216 -18.98 -18.29 -9.46
CA PRO A 216 -19.24 -17.54 -10.69
C PRO A 216 -20.44 -18.05 -11.50
N GLN A 217 -20.83 -19.31 -11.30
CA GLN A 217 -21.99 -19.94 -11.93
C GLN A 217 -23.31 -19.62 -11.20
N SER A 218 -23.27 -18.85 -10.12
CA SER A 218 -24.47 -18.46 -9.37
C SER A 218 -25.41 -17.64 -10.26
N PRO A 219 -26.72 -17.91 -10.28
CA PRO A 219 -27.68 -17.18 -11.10
C PRO A 219 -27.81 -15.70 -10.70
N VAL A 220 -27.30 -15.32 -9.52
CA VAL A 220 -27.26 -13.95 -9.01
C VAL A 220 -26.09 -13.16 -9.63
N CYS A 221 -25.10 -13.84 -10.22
CA CYS A 221 -24.04 -13.17 -10.97
C CYS A 221 -24.61 -12.54 -12.24
N ALA A 222 -24.86 -11.23 -12.18
CA ALA A 222 -25.02 -10.46 -13.39
C ALA A 222 -23.69 -10.52 -14.16
N ASN A 223 -23.73 -10.99 -15.41
CA ASN A 223 -22.67 -10.72 -16.39
C ASN A 223 -22.63 -9.20 -16.57
N THR A 224 -21.94 -8.52 -15.67
CA THR A 224 -21.74 -7.09 -15.75
C THR A 224 -20.70 -6.95 -16.85
N ASP A 225 -21.11 -6.48 -18.02
CA ASP A 225 -20.19 -6.04 -19.06
C ASP A 225 -19.04 -5.28 -18.38
N PRO A 226 -17.77 -5.57 -18.74
CA PRO A 226 -16.64 -4.93 -18.09
C PRO A 226 -16.90 -3.42 -18.05
N PRO A 227 -16.73 -2.77 -16.88
CA PRO A 227 -17.07 -1.36 -16.72
C PRO A 227 -16.43 -0.63 -17.90
N PRO A 228 -17.22 0.15 -18.67
CA PRO A 228 -16.73 0.77 -19.89
C PRO A 228 -15.43 1.46 -19.51
N HIS A 229 -14.32 1.06 -20.15
CA HIS A 229 -13.01 1.64 -19.89
C HIS A 229 -13.20 3.14 -19.86
N GLN A 230 -13.15 3.73 -18.67
CA GLN A 230 -13.19 5.17 -18.53
C GLN A 230 -11.83 5.63 -19.05
N ALA A 231 -11.73 5.75 -20.38
CA ALA A 231 -10.65 6.46 -21.04
C ALA A 231 -10.60 7.80 -20.31
N GLY A 232 -9.51 7.99 -19.55
CA GLY A 232 -9.44 8.97 -18.47
C GLY A 232 -10.15 10.25 -18.86
N ALA A 233 -11.13 10.66 -18.05
CA ALA A 233 -12.03 11.77 -18.32
C ALA A 233 -11.24 13.07 -18.45
N SER A 234 -10.63 13.27 -19.62
CA SER A 234 -10.03 14.52 -20.01
C SER A 234 -11.19 15.48 -20.26
N CYS A 235 -11.16 16.62 -19.57
CA CYS A 235 -12.14 17.68 -19.74
C CYS A 235 -12.24 18.01 -21.24
N THR A 236 -13.38 17.70 -21.85
CA THR A 236 -13.67 17.99 -23.25
C THR A 236 -14.90 18.88 -23.31
N VAL A 237 -14.77 20.02 -23.98
CA VAL A 237 -15.88 20.92 -24.24
C VAL A 237 -16.50 20.51 -25.57
N ARG A 238 -17.81 20.29 -25.58
CA ARG A 238 -18.56 20.00 -26.80
C ARG A 238 -19.47 21.18 -27.13
N ILE A 239 -19.14 21.90 -28.19
CA ILE A 239 -19.98 22.97 -28.75
C ILE A 239 -20.47 22.48 -30.12
N GLY A 240 -21.73 22.04 -30.18
CA GLY A 240 -22.31 21.42 -31.37
C GLY A 240 -21.57 20.13 -31.78
N SER A 241 -21.04 20.11 -33.02
CA SER A 241 -20.28 18.97 -33.57
C SER A 241 -18.79 18.99 -33.22
N PHE A 242 -18.26 20.07 -32.66
CA PHE A 242 -16.84 20.18 -32.30
C PHE A 242 -16.60 19.65 -30.89
N LYS A 243 -15.67 18.70 -30.78
CA LYS A 243 -15.08 18.25 -29.51
C LYS A 243 -13.67 18.80 -29.41
N ALA A 244 -13.41 19.64 -28.43
CA ALA A 244 -12.08 20.17 -28.14
C ALA A 244 -11.70 19.85 -26.69
N LYS A 245 -10.40 19.64 -26.43
CA LYS A 245 -9.90 19.57 -25.05
C LYS A 245 -10.07 20.95 -24.39
N CYS A 246 -10.40 20.97 -23.09
CA CYS A 246 -10.60 22.23 -22.35
C CYS A 246 -9.37 23.16 -22.44
N VAL A 247 -8.16 22.61 -22.46
CA VAL A 247 -6.91 23.37 -22.61
C VAL A 247 -6.86 24.09 -23.96
N ASP A 248 -7.12 23.39 -25.06
CA ASP A 248 -7.10 23.96 -26.42
C ASP A 248 -8.18 25.04 -26.58
N PHE A 249 -9.34 24.83 -25.96
CA PHE A 249 -10.44 25.80 -25.97
C PHE A 249 -10.09 27.08 -25.20
N ILE A 250 -9.51 26.96 -24.00
CA ILE A 250 -9.08 28.11 -23.19
C ILE A 250 -7.97 28.89 -23.91
N LEU A 251 -6.98 28.20 -24.49
CA LEU A 251 -5.91 28.83 -25.25
C LEU A 251 -6.44 29.58 -26.48
N THR A 252 -7.43 29.01 -27.16
CA THR A 252 -8.07 29.66 -28.32
C THR A 252 -8.81 30.92 -27.92
N ILE A 253 -9.56 30.89 -26.81
CA ILE A 253 -10.24 32.08 -26.28
C ILE A 253 -9.22 33.17 -25.91
N LEU A 254 -8.16 32.81 -25.19
CA LEU A 254 -7.10 33.76 -24.84
C LEU A 254 -6.45 34.37 -26.08
N TYR A 255 -6.20 33.57 -27.10
CA TYR A 255 -5.64 34.05 -28.37
C TYR A 255 -6.58 35.02 -29.10
N VAL A 256 -7.88 34.70 -29.17
CA VAL A 256 -8.89 35.58 -29.79
C VAL A 256 -8.99 36.91 -29.03
N ILE A 257 -8.96 36.89 -27.70
CA ILE A 257 -8.97 38.11 -26.88
C ILE A 257 -7.72 38.95 -27.16
N LEU A 258 -6.53 38.34 -27.19
CA LEU A 258 -5.28 39.04 -27.46
C LEU A 258 -5.24 39.67 -28.85
N VAL A 259 -5.67 38.94 -29.89
CA VAL A 259 -5.73 39.46 -31.27
C VAL A 259 -6.78 40.56 -31.37
N SER A 260 -7.94 40.42 -30.73
CA SER A 260 -8.98 41.45 -30.72
C SER A 260 -8.53 42.72 -30.00
N MET A 261 -7.79 42.59 -28.89
CA MET A 261 -7.16 43.72 -28.19
C MET A 261 -6.11 44.39 -29.07
N PHE A 262 -5.28 43.62 -29.78
CA PHE A 262 -4.25 44.16 -30.67
C PHE A 262 -4.84 44.89 -31.88
N LEU A 263 -5.83 44.29 -32.55
CA LEU A 263 -6.55 44.90 -33.67
C LEU A 263 -7.38 46.10 -33.20
N GLY A 264 -8.04 46.00 -32.05
CA GLY A 264 -8.78 47.09 -31.42
C GLY A 264 -7.87 48.28 -31.09
N TRP A 265 -6.69 48.02 -30.51
CA TRP A 265 -5.66 49.03 -30.25
C TRP A 265 -5.16 49.67 -31.55
N GLY A 266 -4.87 48.87 -32.57
CA GLY A 266 -4.44 49.35 -33.88
C GLY A 266 -5.50 50.22 -34.57
N LEU A 267 -6.77 49.80 -34.56
CA LEU A 267 -7.88 50.56 -35.13
C LEU A 267 -8.21 51.82 -34.31
N PHE A 268 -8.13 51.77 -32.98
CA PHE A 268 -8.35 52.92 -32.11
C PHE A 268 -7.26 53.98 -32.30
N ASN A 269 -6.00 53.57 -32.39
CA ASN A 269 -4.90 54.49 -32.67
C ASN A 269 -4.96 55.07 -34.08
N ARG A 270 -5.35 54.26 -35.08
CA ARG A 270 -5.53 54.73 -36.45
C ARG A 270 -6.73 55.68 -36.57
N LYS A 271 -7.81 55.47 -35.80
CA LYS A 271 -8.94 56.40 -35.71
C LYS A 271 -8.55 57.68 -34.97
N ARG A 272 -7.72 57.59 -33.93
CA ARG A 272 -7.17 58.75 -33.20
C ARG A 272 -6.23 59.60 -34.07
N GLU A 273 -5.39 58.97 -34.90
CA GLU A 273 -4.58 59.68 -35.91
C GLU A 273 -5.45 60.33 -36.99
N ARG A 274 -6.53 59.66 -37.42
CA ARG A 274 -7.46 60.20 -38.43
C ARG A 274 -8.33 61.35 -37.88
N ASP A 275 -8.72 61.30 -36.61
CA ASP A 275 -9.40 62.41 -35.90
C ASP A 275 -8.44 63.56 -35.55
N GLN A 276 -7.13 63.29 -35.36
CA GLN A 276 -6.12 64.35 -35.27
C GLN A 276 -5.83 65.01 -36.63
N SER A 277 -5.80 64.23 -37.71
CA SER A 277 -5.65 64.72 -39.07
C SER A 277 -6.87 65.51 -39.56
N SER A 278 -8.09 65.14 -39.17
CA SER A 278 -9.31 65.89 -39.55
C SER A 278 -9.47 67.22 -38.80
N ARG A 279 -8.73 67.43 -37.70
CA ARG A 279 -8.64 68.71 -37.00
C ARG A 279 -7.60 69.68 -37.59
N MET A 280 -6.77 69.25 -38.53
CA MET A 280 -5.76 70.09 -39.17
C MET A 280 -6.06 70.20 -40.67
N ASN A 281 -6.89 71.18 -41.05
CA ASN A 281 -6.94 71.68 -42.42
C ASN A 281 -5.93 72.84 -42.55
N PRO A 282 -4.81 72.71 -43.30
CA PRO A 282 -4.05 73.85 -43.76
C PRO A 282 -4.42 74.18 -45.21
N VAL A 283 -4.76 75.45 -45.44
CA VAL A 283 -4.96 76.02 -46.77
C VAL A 283 -3.61 76.25 -47.45
N SER A 284 -3.36 75.46 -48.48
CA SER A 284 -2.57 75.66 -49.72
C SER A 284 -1.26 76.48 -49.73
N ASN A 285 -0.16 75.75 -49.97
CA ASN A 285 0.80 75.82 -51.10
C ASN A 285 1.34 77.17 -51.63
N ILE A 286 2.68 77.25 -51.74
CA ILE A 286 3.53 77.49 -52.96
C ILE A 286 5.01 77.33 -52.49
N LYS A 287 5.73 76.27 -52.91
CA LYS A 287 6.82 76.22 -53.92
C LYS A 287 7.94 77.27 -53.69
N ASP A 288 9.24 77.00 -53.74
CA ASP A 288 10.03 75.94 -54.37
C ASP A 288 11.50 76.06 -53.88
N SER A 289 12.24 74.95 -53.98
CA SER A 289 13.69 74.79 -54.21
C SER A 289 14.77 75.57 -53.42
N GLY A 290 15.78 74.84 -52.93
CA GLY A 290 17.06 75.41 -52.50
C GLY A 290 17.98 74.39 -51.84
N GLU A 291 18.98 73.96 -52.58
CA GLU A 291 19.93 72.87 -52.31
C GLU A 291 21.10 73.28 -51.38
N ALA A 292 21.71 72.26 -50.77
CA ALA A 292 23.15 72.12 -50.50
C ALA A 292 23.80 72.69 -49.22
N THR A 293 24.27 71.73 -48.40
CA THR A 293 25.64 71.59 -47.85
C THR A 293 26.17 72.54 -46.78
N GLY A 294 26.77 71.97 -45.72
CA GLY A 294 27.78 72.68 -44.92
C GLY A 294 28.10 72.11 -43.53
N LYS A 295 29.09 71.21 -43.48
CA LYS A 295 30.07 70.90 -42.42
C LYS A 295 29.95 71.52 -41.00
N LYS A 296 30.05 70.61 -40.01
CA LYS A 296 31.04 70.53 -38.89
C LYS A 296 31.66 71.84 -38.37
N ASP A 297 31.55 72.09 -37.06
CA ASP A 297 32.65 71.84 -36.10
C ASP A 297 32.25 72.14 -34.65
N GLU A 298 32.88 71.40 -33.73
CA GLU A 298 32.84 71.55 -32.28
C GLU A 298 33.64 72.77 -31.81
N ASN A 299 33.13 73.47 -30.78
CA ASN A 299 33.79 73.69 -29.48
C ASN A 299 33.19 74.91 -28.75
N LEU A 300 32.77 74.71 -27.51
CA LEU A 300 32.49 75.76 -26.52
C LEU A 300 33.05 75.29 -25.18
N PRO A 301 33.72 76.18 -24.41
CA PRO A 301 33.37 76.20 -23.00
C PRO A 301 33.22 77.62 -22.42
N THR A 302 32.25 77.69 -21.50
CA THR A 302 32.11 78.61 -20.35
C THR A 302 31.82 80.09 -20.60
N GLN A 303 30.61 80.54 -20.21
CA GLN A 303 30.45 81.45 -19.06
C GLN A 303 28.98 81.68 -18.69
N MET A 304 28.77 81.89 -17.39
CA MET A 304 27.53 82.22 -16.70
C MET A 304 26.97 83.58 -17.13
N LEU A 305 25.63 83.72 -17.17
CA LEU A 305 24.80 84.62 -16.35
C LEU A 305 23.49 85.00 -17.08
N GLU A 306 22.40 84.98 -16.31
CA GLU A 306 21.14 85.71 -16.50
C GLU A 306 20.08 85.23 -17.52
N ASP A 307 19.13 84.48 -16.95
CA ASP A 307 17.68 84.72 -16.95
C ASP A 307 17.06 85.33 -18.21
N SER A 308 16.45 84.47 -19.03
CA SER A 308 15.27 84.85 -19.79
C SER A 308 14.33 83.64 -19.92
N SER A 309 13.25 83.73 -19.14
CA SER A 309 11.93 83.11 -19.35
C SER A 309 11.75 82.28 -20.64
N GLN A 310 11.95 80.97 -20.55
CA GLN A 310 11.29 80.03 -21.46
C GLN A 310 10.10 79.39 -20.76
N THR A 311 8.97 80.08 -20.94
CA THR A 311 7.64 79.53 -21.22
C THR A 311 7.60 78.01 -21.13
N GLY A 312 7.07 77.54 -20.00
CA GLY A 312 6.87 76.11 -19.76
C GLY A 312 6.13 75.48 -20.92
N SER A 313 6.76 74.49 -21.55
CA SER A 313 6.04 73.41 -22.19
C SER A 313 5.31 72.66 -21.07
N ARG A 314 4.12 73.19 -20.76
CA ARG A 314 3.16 72.57 -19.86
C ARG A 314 2.69 71.29 -20.54
N VAL A 315 3.50 70.25 -20.47
CA VAL A 315 3.05 68.88 -20.68
C VAL A 315 1.86 68.76 -19.76
N GLN A 316 0.66 68.57 -20.33
CA GLN A 316 -0.55 68.35 -19.56
C GLN A 316 -0.39 67.01 -18.85
N LEU A 317 0.28 67.03 -17.70
CA LEU A 317 0.22 65.98 -16.72
C LEU A 317 -1.26 65.82 -16.36
N SER A 318 -1.76 64.58 -16.42
CA SER A 318 -3.09 64.27 -15.90
C SER A 318 -3.20 64.78 -14.45
N ILE A 319 -4.41 65.11 -13.99
CA ILE A 319 -4.63 65.60 -12.61
C ILE A 319 -3.98 64.67 -11.57
N VAL A 320 -4.03 63.36 -11.83
CA VAL A 320 -3.36 62.33 -11.02
C VAL A 320 -1.84 62.46 -11.05
N GLN A 321 -1.24 62.64 -12.23
CA GLN A 321 0.21 62.80 -12.37
C GLN A 321 0.70 64.10 -11.71
N GLY A 322 -0.07 65.18 -11.81
CA GLY A 322 0.21 66.44 -11.12
C GLY A 322 0.16 66.30 -9.60
N TYR A 323 -0.85 65.59 -9.07
CA TYR A 323 -0.96 65.30 -7.64
C TYR A 323 0.18 64.41 -7.14
N MET A 324 0.48 63.30 -7.83
CA MET A 324 1.59 62.42 -7.46
C MET A 324 2.93 63.15 -7.49
N SER A 325 3.19 63.97 -8.51
CA SER A 325 4.43 64.74 -8.61
C SER A 325 4.57 65.70 -7.44
N LYS A 326 3.50 66.44 -7.10
CA LYS A 326 3.51 67.37 -5.96
C LYS A 326 3.73 66.65 -4.63
N PHE A 327 3.05 65.51 -4.43
CA PHE A 327 3.18 64.69 -3.23
C PHE A 327 4.60 64.14 -3.06
N TYR A 328 5.13 63.40 -4.04
CA TYR A 328 6.47 62.82 -3.96
C TYR A 328 7.58 63.88 -3.89
N ARG A 329 7.40 65.03 -4.53
CA ARG A 329 8.34 66.15 -4.42
C ARG A 329 8.35 66.71 -2.99
N CYS A 330 7.18 66.89 -2.38
CA CYS A 330 7.07 67.36 -1.00
C CYS A 330 7.66 66.33 -0.01
N TYR A 331 7.28 65.06 -0.16
CA TYR A 331 7.79 63.95 0.65
C TYR A 331 9.31 63.77 0.49
N GLY A 332 9.83 63.72 -0.74
CA GLY A 332 11.26 63.59 -1.01
C GLY A 332 12.07 64.77 -0.46
N THR A 333 11.53 66.00 -0.51
CA THR A 333 12.18 67.16 0.11
C THR A 333 12.22 67.04 1.64
N TRP A 334 11.17 66.47 2.25
CA TRP A 334 11.14 66.22 3.69
C TRP A 334 12.14 65.14 4.12
N VAL A 335 12.24 64.04 3.36
CA VAL A 335 13.23 62.97 3.58
C VAL A 335 14.66 63.51 3.43
N ALA A 336 14.94 64.28 2.38
CA ALA A 336 16.26 64.86 2.15
C ALA A 336 16.67 65.88 3.24
N ARG A 337 15.70 66.57 3.87
CA ARG A 337 15.97 67.50 4.98
C ARG A 337 16.19 66.80 6.32
N ASN A 338 15.65 65.60 6.52
CA ASN A 338 15.72 64.87 7.80
C ASN A 338 16.23 63.41 7.64
N PRO A 339 17.41 63.18 7.04
CA PRO A 339 17.85 61.83 6.69
C PRO A 339 18.06 60.91 7.89
N ILE A 340 18.63 61.43 8.99
CA ILE A 340 18.91 60.63 10.21
C ILE A 340 17.62 60.16 10.87
N LEU A 341 16.62 61.04 10.96
CA LEU A 341 15.32 60.72 11.55
C LEU A 341 14.62 59.63 10.72
N VAL A 342 14.57 59.80 9.40
CA VAL A 342 13.92 58.82 8.51
C VAL A 342 14.62 57.46 8.56
N LEU A 343 15.95 57.41 8.52
CA LEU A 343 16.71 56.15 8.63
C LEU A 343 16.53 55.47 10.01
N SER A 344 16.49 56.25 11.09
CA SER A 344 16.25 55.68 12.42
C SER A 344 14.84 55.10 12.57
N LEU A 345 13.85 55.74 11.94
CA LEU A 345 12.45 55.33 12.00
C LEU A 345 12.19 54.11 11.11
N SER A 346 12.83 54.04 9.93
CA SER A 346 12.76 52.86 9.07
C SER A 346 13.45 51.65 9.72
N LEU A 347 14.63 51.83 10.30
CA LEU A 347 15.33 50.76 11.01
C LEU A 347 14.53 50.27 12.22
N ALA A 348 13.96 51.18 13.01
CA ALA A 348 13.10 50.83 14.14
C ALA A 348 11.86 50.04 13.69
N ALA A 349 11.25 50.42 12.56
CA ALA A 349 10.12 49.68 11.99
C ALA A 349 10.53 48.28 11.51
N ILE A 350 11.66 48.13 10.83
CA ILE A 350 12.18 46.81 10.39
C ILE A 350 12.47 45.93 11.60
N LEU A 351 13.18 46.43 12.62
CA LEU A 351 13.46 45.68 13.84
C LEU A 351 12.18 45.26 14.57
N LEU A 352 11.17 46.13 14.59
CA LEU A 352 9.87 45.81 15.18
C LEU A 352 9.13 44.70 14.41
N LEU A 353 9.21 44.68 13.08
CA LEU A 353 8.65 43.61 12.26
C LEU A 353 9.44 42.30 12.42
N CYS A 354 10.78 42.37 12.52
CA CYS A 354 11.65 41.23 12.74
C CYS A 354 11.45 40.54 14.10
N LEU A 355 10.91 41.23 15.12
CA LEU A 355 10.52 40.60 16.40
C LEU A 355 9.52 39.45 16.20
N GLY A 356 8.71 39.47 15.14
CA GLY A 356 7.80 38.39 14.80
C GLY A 356 8.49 37.05 14.50
N LEU A 357 9.77 37.08 14.07
CA LEU A 357 10.54 35.88 13.77
C LEU A 357 10.82 35.00 15.00
N ILE A 358 10.72 35.54 16.21
CA ILE A 358 10.86 34.77 17.46
C ILE A 358 9.79 33.67 17.57
N ARG A 359 8.61 33.89 16.96
CA ARG A 359 7.50 32.94 16.95
C ARG A 359 7.41 32.15 15.64
N PHE A 360 8.42 32.24 14.78
CA PHE A 360 8.46 31.49 13.54
C PHE A 360 8.58 29.99 13.84
N LYS A 361 7.62 29.22 13.33
CA LYS A 361 7.59 27.77 13.43
C LYS A 361 7.51 27.19 12.03
N VAL A 362 8.44 26.30 11.71
CA VAL A 362 8.46 25.57 10.43
C VAL A 362 7.61 24.30 10.59
N GLU A 363 6.72 24.05 9.63
CA GLU A 363 6.01 22.78 9.50
C GLU A 363 6.76 21.90 8.50
N THR A 364 7.21 20.73 8.95
CA THR A 364 8.00 19.78 8.15
C THR A 364 7.17 18.57 7.69
N ARG A 365 5.95 18.42 8.23
CA ARG A 365 5.09 17.28 7.92
C ARG A 365 4.46 17.41 6.53
N PRO A 366 4.70 16.46 5.61
CA PRO A 366 4.20 16.53 4.24
C PRO A 366 2.67 16.53 4.19
N GLU A 367 1.99 15.74 5.00
CA GLU A 367 0.53 15.63 4.97
C GLU A 367 -0.16 16.96 5.26
N LYS A 368 0.42 17.81 6.14
CA LYS A 368 -0.13 19.14 6.43
C LYS A 368 0.23 20.18 5.38
N LEU A 369 1.35 20.01 4.68
CA LEU A 369 1.78 20.91 3.60
C LEU A 369 0.97 20.68 2.31
N TRP A 370 0.63 19.43 2.00
CA TRP A 370 0.03 19.04 0.73
C TRP A 370 -1.49 18.85 0.79
N VAL A 371 -2.08 18.69 1.98
CA VAL A 371 -3.52 18.44 2.13
C VAL A 371 -4.18 19.60 2.88
N GLY A 372 -5.18 20.23 2.25
CA GLY A 372 -5.95 21.29 2.89
C GLY A 372 -6.71 20.78 4.12
N PRO A 373 -6.71 21.51 5.25
CA PRO A 373 -7.27 21.02 6.53
C PRO A 373 -8.78 20.79 6.48
N GLY A 374 -9.52 21.47 5.60
CA GLY A 374 -10.95 21.27 5.37
C GLY A 374 -11.28 20.36 4.18
N SER A 375 -10.31 19.61 3.67
CA SER A 375 -10.55 18.68 2.56
C SER A 375 -11.24 17.40 3.05
N LYS A 376 -12.04 16.77 2.17
CA LYS A 376 -12.70 15.50 2.47
C LYS A 376 -11.70 14.40 2.87
N ALA A 377 -10.52 14.37 2.24
CA ALA A 377 -9.47 13.42 2.56
C ALA A 377 -8.93 13.60 4.00
N ALA A 378 -8.81 14.85 4.47
CA ALA A 378 -8.40 15.13 5.85
C ALA A 378 -9.48 14.70 6.86
N GLU A 379 -10.75 14.89 6.53
CA GLU A 379 -11.88 14.45 7.36
C GLU A 379 -11.98 12.93 7.44
N GLU A 380 -11.89 12.23 6.30
CA GLU A 380 -11.87 10.77 6.22
C GLU A 380 -10.69 10.17 6.99
N LYS A 381 -9.50 10.75 6.86
CA LYS A 381 -8.32 10.36 7.64
C LYS A 381 -8.54 10.56 9.14
N SER A 382 -9.06 11.72 9.55
CA SER A 382 -9.35 11.99 10.96
C SER A 382 -10.38 11.01 11.52
N PHE A 383 -11.39 10.63 10.73
CA PHE A 383 -12.37 9.64 11.12
C PHE A 383 -11.72 8.25 11.30
N PHE A 384 -10.91 7.81 10.33
CA PHE A 384 -10.20 6.53 10.39
C PHE A 384 -9.27 6.45 11.61
N ASP A 385 -8.42 7.47 11.79
CA ASP A 385 -7.42 7.50 12.85
C ASP A 385 -8.10 7.45 14.24
N THR A 386 -9.22 8.16 14.43
CA THR A 386 -9.94 8.22 15.71
C THR A 386 -10.77 6.98 16.05
N HIS A 387 -11.33 6.28 15.05
CA HIS A 387 -12.24 5.15 15.30
C HIS A 387 -11.54 3.79 15.26
N LEU A 388 -10.43 3.67 14.53
CA LEU A 388 -9.71 2.42 14.38
C LEU A 388 -8.36 2.53 15.09
N ALA A 389 -7.38 3.11 14.40
CA ALA A 389 -6.06 3.45 14.88
C ALA A 389 -5.37 4.22 13.75
N PRO A 390 -4.38 5.07 14.04
CA PRO A 390 -3.53 5.61 13.00
C PRO A 390 -2.82 4.47 12.27
N PHE A 391 -2.68 4.63 10.95
CA PHE A 391 -1.94 3.66 10.14
C PHE A 391 -0.48 3.57 10.62
N TYR A 392 0.03 2.33 10.74
CA TYR A 392 1.38 2.07 11.25
C TYR A 392 2.47 2.65 10.33
N ARG A 393 3.65 2.86 10.90
CA ARG A 393 4.86 3.31 10.20
C ARG A 393 5.55 2.10 9.57
N ILE A 394 6.15 2.28 8.40
CA ILE A 394 6.70 1.18 7.61
C ILE A 394 8.19 1.42 7.40
N GLU A 395 9.00 0.49 7.89
CA GLU A 395 10.42 0.40 7.56
C GLU A 395 10.65 -0.84 6.69
N GLN A 396 11.20 -0.64 5.50
CA GLN A 396 11.31 -1.69 4.50
C GLN A 396 12.75 -1.85 4.02
N LEU A 397 13.18 -3.11 3.89
CA LEU A 397 14.42 -3.53 3.23
C LEU A 397 14.07 -4.42 2.05
N ILE A 398 14.62 -4.12 0.89
CA ILE A 398 14.49 -4.92 -0.32
C ILE A 398 15.88 -5.40 -0.72
N LEU A 399 16.10 -6.70 -0.61
CA LEU A 399 17.31 -7.36 -1.08
C LEU A 399 17.00 -8.01 -2.42
N ALA A 400 17.75 -7.69 -3.47
CA ALA A 400 17.50 -8.22 -4.80
C ALA A 400 18.78 -8.74 -5.46
N THR A 401 18.63 -9.81 -6.25
CA THR A 401 19.69 -10.34 -7.11
C THR A 401 19.90 -9.42 -8.31
N VAL A 402 21.16 -9.26 -8.72
CA VAL A 402 21.49 -8.47 -9.92
C VAL A 402 21.26 -9.36 -11.15
N PRO A 403 20.50 -8.91 -12.17
CA PRO A 403 20.37 -9.66 -13.40
C PRO A 403 21.70 -9.70 -14.17
N GLU A 404 22.02 -10.86 -14.75
CA GLU A 404 23.17 -10.98 -15.66
C GLU A 404 22.96 -10.10 -16.91
N ALA A 405 24.06 -9.67 -17.53
CA ALA A 405 24.02 -8.79 -18.69
C ALA A 405 23.22 -9.43 -19.84
N GLY A 406 22.00 -8.92 -20.08
CA GLY A 406 21.07 -9.40 -21.12
C GLY A 406 19.85 -10.17 -20.61
N ALA A 407 19.79 -10.53 -19.32
CA ALA A 407 18.61 -11.16 -18.71
C ALA A 407 17.64 -10.11 -18.15
N GLN A 408 16.33 -10.28 -18.39
CA GLN A 408 15.29 -9.41 -17.80
C GLN A 408 14.99 -9.76 -16.33
N LYS A 409 15.36 -10.96 -15.86
CA LYS A 409 15.05 -11.47 -14.52
C LYS A 409 16.35 -11.90 -13.84
N GLY A 410 16.52 -11.48 -12.57
CA GLY A 410 17.63 -11.94 -11.74
C GLY A 410 17.49 -13.43 -11.37
N PRO A 411 18.58 -14.11 -10.98
CA PRO A 411 18.51 -15.47 -10.46
C PRO A 411 17.62 -15.52 -9.20
N SER A 412 17.10 -16.71 -8.88
CA SER A 412 16.29 -16.86 -7.66
C SER A 412 17.10 -16.47 -6.43
N ILE A 413 16.53 -15.59 -5.62
CA ILE A 413 17.13 -15.16 -4.36
C ILE A 413 16.96 -16.22 -3.26
N VAL A 414 16.03 -17.16 -3.43
CA VAL A 414 15.67 -18.21 -2.45
C VAL A 414 16.74 -19.29 -2.43
N THR A 415 17.90 -18.97 -1.85
CA THR A 415 19.03 -19.88 -1.65
C THR A 415 19.43 -19.90 -0.19
N GLU A 416 20.02 -21.00 0.26
CA GLU A 416 20.42 -21.16 1.67
C GLU A 416 21.41 -20.09 2.12
N ASN A 417 22.38 -19.72 1.27
CA ASN A 417 23.35 -18.67 1.55
C ASN A 417 22.69 -17.29 1.72
N ASN A 418 21.71 -16.97 0.87
CA ASN A 418 20.99 -15.70 0.96
C ASN A 418 20.04 -15.66 2.17
N ILE A 419 19.45 -16.80 2.54
CA ILE A 419 18.62 -16.90 3.76
C ILE A 419 19.48 -16.75 5.02
N LYS A 420 20.67 -17.35 5.06
CA LYS A 420 21.64 -17.15 6.15
C LYS A 420 22.07 -15.68 6.26
N LEU A 421 22.35 -15.04 5.12
CA LEU A 421 22.63 -13.59 5.08
C LEU A 421 21.43 -12.78 5.63
N LEU A 422 20.20 -13.17 5.31
CA LEU A 422 19.01 -12.49 5.80
C LEU A 422 18.89 -12.59 7.34
N PHE A 423 19.22 -13.75 7.94
CA PHE A 423 19.32 -13.89 9.39
C PHE A 423 20.42 -13.02 10.01
N GLU A 424 21.59 -12.90 9.36
CA GLU A 424 22.65 -12.00 9.83
C GLU A 424 22.21 -10.53 9.85
N ILE A 425 21.47 -10.11 8.81
CA ILE A 425 20.88 -8.77 8.73
C ILE A 425 19.85 -8.57 9.84
N GLN A 426 18.94 -9.53 10.02
CA GLN A 426 17.93 -9.48 11.08
C GLN A 426 18.57 -9.34 12.46
N LYS A 427 19.62 -10.13 12.74
CA LYS A 427 20.37 -10.05 14.01
C LYS A 427 20.99 -8.66 14.25
N LYS A 428 21.46 -7.99 13.20
CA LYS A 428 21.98 -6.62 13.32
C LYS A 428 20.86 -5.61 13.58
N VAL A 429 19.69 -5.78 12.95
CA VAL A 429 18.52 -4.94 13.19
C VAL A 429 17.99 -5.10 14.62
N ASP A 430 17.90 -6.33 15.11
CA ASP A 430 17.48 -6.63 16.50
C ASP A 430 18.48 -6.08 17.53
N GLY A 431 19.75 -5.89 17.14
CA GLY A 431 20.79 -5.28 17.97
C GLY A 431 20.70 -3.75 18.07
N ILE A 432 19.82 -3.08 17.33
CA ILE A 432 19.68 -1.63 17.37
C ILE A 432 19.07 -1.21 18.71
N HIS A 433 19.80 -0.35 19.43
CA HIS A 433 19.30 0.34 20.61
C HIS A 433 19.50 1.84 20.43
N ALA A 434 18.41 2.58 20.21
CA ALA A 434 18.45 4.02 20.04
C ALA A 434 18.26 4.73 21.38
N ASN A 435 19.11 5.70 21.70
CA ASN A 435 18.97 6.50 22.92
C ASN A 435 18.04 7.69 22.65
N TYR A 436 16.88 7.71 23.31
CA TYR A 436 15.99 8.86 23.33
C TYR A 436 15.73 9.30 24.77
N SER A 437 16.14 10.53 25.10
CA SER A 437 15.96 11.12 26.44
C SER A 437 16.48 10.25 27.61
N GLY A 438 17.58 9.52 27.40
CA GLY A 438 18.18 8.65 28.41
C GLY A 438 17.55 7.25 28.51
N THR A 439 16.55 6.95 27.69
CA THR A 439 15.94 5.61 27.58
C THR A 439 16.45 4.94 26.30
N MET A 440 16.88 3.68 26.41
CA MET A 440 17.24 2.85 25.25
C MET A 440 15.97 2.24 24.66
N VAL A 441 15.74 2.46 23.38
CA VAL A 441 14.58 1.99 22.62
C VAL A 441 15.03 0.93 21.63
N SER A 442 14.40 -0.24 21.69
CA SER A 442 14.62 -1.36 20.78
C SER A 442 13.43 -1.56 19.84
N LEU A 443 13.59 -2.38 18.79
CA LEU A 443 12.50 -2.69 17.85
C LEU A 443 11.30 -3.32 18.56
N THR A 444 11.53 -4.19 19.54
CA THR A 444 10.47 -4.90 20.26
C THR A 444 9.63 -3.97 21.14
N ASP A 445 10.11 -2.77 21.45
CA ASP A 445 9.38 -1.77 22.23
C ASP A 445 8.38 -0.97 21.37
N ILE A 446 8.66 -0.83 20.06
CA ILE A 446 7.92 0.07 19.15
C ILE A 446 7.14 -0.67 18.06
N CYS A 447 7.47 -1.91 17.76
CA CYS A 447 6.85 -2.68 16.69
C CYS A 447 5.36 -2.97 16.93
N LEU A 448 4.61 -3.19 15.84
CA LEU A 448 3.23 -3.64 15.89
C LEU A 448 3.13 -5.09 16.37
N LYS A 449 2.26 -5.35 17.35
CA LYS A 449 2.00 -6.67 17.94
C LYS A 449 0.50 -6.99 17.87
N PRO A 450 0.06 -7.82 16.92
CA PRO A 450 -1.37 -8.05 16.67
C PRO A 450 -2.02 -8.99 17.69
N LEU A 451 -1.26 -9.89 18.32
CA LEU A 451 -1.77 -10.88 19.26
C LEU A 451 -1.06 -10.79 20.61
N ASP A 452 0.24 -11.09 20.64
CA ASP A 452 0.97 -11.35 21.89
C ASP A 452 2.23 -10.48 21.99
N LYS A 453 3.42 -11.08 22.12
CA LYS A 453 4.69 -10.36 22.36
C LYS A 453 5.55 -10.13 21.12
N ASP A 454 5.35 -10.94 20.09
CA ASP A 454 6.20 -10.94 18.90
C ASP A 454 5.77 -9.86 17.90
N CYS A 455 6.77 -9.21 17.30
CA CYS A 455 6.56 -8.20 16.27
C CYS A 455 5.98 -8.81 14.99
N ALA A 456 5.05 -8.11 14.35
CA ALA A 456 4.49 -8.46 13.04
C ALA A 456 5.47 -8.19 11.88
N THR A 457 6.75 -8.55 12.03
CA THR A 457 7.76 -8.42 10.98
C THR A 457 7.39 -9.32 9.81
N GLN A 458 7.22 -8.75 8.63
CA GLN A 458 6.94 -9.48 7.39
C GLN A 458 8.27 -9.79 6.71
N SER A 459 8.72 -11.03 6.84
CA SER A 459 9.99 -11.52 6.28
C SER A 459 9.88 -13.02 6.05
N LEU A 460 10.60 -13.54 5.06
CA LEU A 460 10.70 -14.98 4.82
C LEU A 460 11.16 -15.76 6.07
N LEU A 461 11.94 -15.10 6.94
CA LEU A 461 12.42 -15.67 8.21
C LEU A 461 11.30 -16.09 9.16
N GLN A 462 10.07 -15.59 8.97
CA GLN A 462 8.92 -16.00 9.77
C GLN A 462 8.52 -17.46 9.55
N TYR A 463 8.83 -18.07 8.40
CA TYR A 463 8.65 -19.52 8.21
C TYR A 463 9.53 -20.37 9.13
N PHE A 464 10.54 -19.74 9.74
CA PHE A 464 11.42 -20.33 10.75
C PHE A 464 11.21 -19.71 12.13
N GLN A 465 10.10 -18.99 12.33
CA GLN A 465 9.75 -18.30 13.57
C GLN A 465 10.82 -17.32 14.05
N MET A 466 11.56 -16.71 13.11
CA MET A 466 12.67 -15.79 13.39
C MET A 466 13.85 -16.43 14.16
N ASP A 467 13.93 -17.76 14.24
CA ASP A 467 15.04 -18.49 14.88
C ASP A 467 15.97 -19.11 13.82
N PRO A 468 17.27 -18.73 13.78
CA PRO A 468 18.25 -19.34 12.89
C PRO A 468 18.40 -20.86 13.04
N GLN A 469 18.17 -21.42 14.24
CA GLN A 469 18.32 -22.86 14.47
C GLN A 469 17.27 -23.68 13.71
N ASN A 470 16.10 -23.09 13.47
CA ASN A 470 15.01 -23.74 12.73
C ASN A 470 15.33 -23.89 11.24
N LEU A 471 16.32 -23.16 10.72
CA LEU A 471 16.75 -23.31 9.33
C LEU A 471 17.24 -24.74 9.06
N ASP A 472 18.12 -25.25 9.93
CA ASP A 472 18.67 -26.61 9.79
C ASP A 472 17.63 -27.66 10.23
N ASN A 473 16.89 -27.40 11.31
CA ASN A 473 15.90 -28.34 11.85
C ASN A 473 14.76 -28.65 10.87
N TYR A 474 14.34 -27.68 10.06
CA TYR A 474 13.18 -27.84 9.16
C TYR A 474 13.58 -28.25 7.73
N GLY A 475 14.87 -28.34 7.41
CA GLY A 475 15.34 -28.73 6.08
C GLY A 475 15.57 -27.57 5.11
N GLY A 476 15.84 -26.37 5.64
CA GLY A 476 16.33 -25.22 4.87
C GLY A 476 15.40 -24.77 3.74
N VAL A 477 15.92 -24.77 2.52
CA VAL A 477 15.20 -24.30 1.31
C VAL A 477 13.99 -25.18 0.96
N GLU A 478 14.04 -26.48 1.29
CA GLU A 478 12.90 -27.37 1.04
C GLU A 478 11.68 -26.98 1.89
N HIS A 479 11.92 -26.61 3.15
CA HIS A 479 10.87 -26.06 4.02
C HIS A 479 10.30 -24.76 3.47
N VAL A 480 11.15 -23.88 2.95
CA VAL A 480 10.68 -22.64 2.30
C VAL A 480 9.76 -22.99 1.14
N ASN A 481 10.19 -23.84 0.21
CA ASN A 481 9.37 -24.22 -0.95
C ASN A 481 8.05 -24.87 -0.53
N TYR A 482 8.06 -25.70 0.53
CA TYR A 482 6.86 -26.26 1.12
C TYR A 482 5.93 -25.17 1.68
N CYS A 483 6.46 -24.22 2.44
CA CYS A 483 5.69 -23.11 3.00
C CYS A 483 5.17 -22.15 1.93
N LEU A 484 5.90 -21.90 0.85
CA LEU A 484 5.41 -21.07 -0.26
C LEU A 484 4.13 -21.64 -0.89
N GLN A 485 3.93 -22.96 -0.82
CA GLN A 485 2.73 -23.65 -1.30
C GLN A 485 1.67 -23.85 -0.20
N HIS A 486 2.09 -23.98 1.06
CA HIS A 486 1.25 -24.37 2.19
C HIS A 486 1.23 -23.36 3.36
N TYR A 487 1.53 -22.07 3.11
CA TYR A 487 1.64 -21.01 4.13
C TYR A 487 0.40 -20.82 5.01
N THR A 488 -0.76 -21.32 4.57
CA THR A 488 -2.03 -21.26 5.28
C THR A 488 -2.37 -22.53 6.07
N SER A 489 -1.97 -23.70 5.57
CA SER A 489 -2.40 -25.00 6.08
C SER A 489 -1.36 -25.69 6.97
N ALA A 490 -0.08 -25.42 6.76
CA ALA A 490 1.00 -26.06 7.50
C ALA A 490 1.33 -25.30 8.79
N ASP A 491 1.28 -25.98 9.94
CA ASP A 491 1.56 -25.37 11.24
C ASP A 491 3.03 -24.92 11.36
N THR A 492 3.95 -25.67 10.76
CA THR A 492 5.38 -25.31 10.69
C THR A 492 5.67 -24.07 9.85
N CYS A 493 4.69 -23.57 9.08
CA CYS A 493 4.81 -22.38 8.25
C CYS A 493 4.18 -21.13 8.87
N ARG A 494 3.68 -21.22 10.11
CA ARG A 494 3.14 -20.06 10.83
C ARG A 494 4.27 -19.15 11.31
N SER A 495 4.01 -17.85 11.28
CA SER A 495 4.93 -16.85 11.82
C SER A 495 5.11 -17.00 13.33
N ALA A 496 6.14 -16.36 13.90
CA ALA A 496 6.35 -16.28 15.34
C ALA A 496 5.08 -15.74 16.05
N PHE A 497 4.48 -14.69 15.48
CA PHE A 497 3.24 -14.07 15.94
C PHE A 497 1.96 -14.84 15.53
N LYS A 498 2.08 -16.12 15.15
CA LYS A 498 0.98 -17.08 14.91
C LYS A 498 0.04 -16.75 13.76
N ALA A 499 0.46 -15.89 12.83
CA ALA A 499 -0.29 -15.61 11.61
C ALA A 499 0.33 -16.30 10.39
N PRO A 500 -0.45 -16.60 9.35
CA PRO A 500 0.11 -16.99 8.06
C PRO A 500 0.86 -15.81 7.42
N LEU A 501 2.03 -16.09 6.85
CA LEU A 501 2.78 -15.13 6.04
C LEU A 501 2.41 -15.33 4.57
N ASP A 502 1.83 -14.32 3.93
CA ASP A 502 1.60 -14.35 2.49
C ASP A 502 2.94 -14.19 1.74
N PRO A 503 3.35 -15.16 0.89
CA PRO A 503 4.57 -15.07 0.09
C PRO A 503 4.70 -13.76 -0.71
N SER A 504 3.58 -13.19 -1.18
CA SER A 504 3.58 -11.96 -1.98
C SER A 504 3.99 -10.71 -1.19
N THR A 505 3.96 -10.77 0.14
CA THR A 505 4.39 -9.67 1.02
C THR A 505 5.87 -9.74 1.39
N ALA A 506 6.48 -10.93 1.28
CA ALA A 506 7.88 -11.18 1.67
C ALA A 506 8.82 -11.45 0.49
N LEU A 507 8.28 -11.69 -0.70
CA LEU A 507 9.03 -11.95 -1.93
C LEU A 507 8.61 -10.99 -3.04
N GLY A 508 9.53 -10.73 -3.98
CA GLY A 508 9.29 -9.91 -5.16
C GLY A 508 9.96 -10.46 -6.42
N GLY A 509 9.52 -9.98 -7.59
CA GLY A 509 10.13 -10.34 -8.87
C GLY A 509 9.80 -11.74 -9.39
N PHE A 510 8.61 -12.25 -9.07
CA PHE A 510 8.07 -13.52 -9.57
C PHE A 510 6.88 -13.31 -10.52
N SER A 511 6.50 -14.36 -11.25
CA SER A 511 5.35 -14.34 -12.17
C SER A 511 4.24 -15.27 -11.67
N GLY A 512 3.02 -14.76 -11.55
CA GLY A 512 1.88 -15.54 -11.07
C GLY A 512 2.10 -16.05 -9.65
N ASN A 513 1.97 -17.37 -9.45
CA ASN A 513 2.12 -18.02 -8.13
C ASN A 513 3.45 -18.76 -7.96
N ASN A 514 4.44 -18.52 -8.83
CA ASN A 514 5.73 -19.21 -8.78
C ASN A 514 6.74 -18.47 -7.89
N TYR A 515 6.53 -18.53 -6.58
CA TYR A 515 7.34 -17.79 -5.60
C TYR A 515 8.79 -18.28 -5.48
N SER A 516 9.08 -19.54 -5.84
CA SER A 516 10.44 -20.10 -5.80
C SER A 516 11.40 -19.43 -6.79
N GLU A 517 10.88 -18.76 -7.83
CA GLU A 517 11.66 -17.98 -8.79
C GLU A 517 11.75 -16.49 -8.42
N ALA A 518 11.38 -16.09 -7.21
CA ALA A 518 11.49 -14.70 -6.77
C ALA A 518 12.94 -14.20 -6.86
N SER A 519 13.11 -12.97 -7.32
CA SER A 519 14.43 -12.33 -7.44
C SER A 519 14.74 -11.37 -6.27
N ALA A 520 13.78 -11.13 -5.38
CA ALA A 520 13.96 -10.23 -4.24
C ALA A 520 13.30 -10.73 -2.95
N PHE A 521 13.97 -10.51 -1.82
CA PHE A 521 13.39 -10.57 -0.48
C PHE A 521 12.91 -9.18 -0.09
N ILE A 522 11.68 -9.14 0.43
CA ILE A 522 11.08 -7.94 0.99
C ILE A 522 10.96 -8.19 2.48
N VAL A 523 11.62 -7.35 3.28
CA VAL A 523 11.51 -7.36 4.73
C VAL A 523 10.83 -6.07 5.14
N THR A 524 9.69 -6.19 5.80
CA THR A 524 8.93 -5.05 6.29
C THR A 524 8.78 -5.13 7.80
N TYR A 525 9.15 -4.06 8.49
CA TYR A 525 8.96 -3.87 9.93
C TYR A 525 7.81 -2.86 10.11
N PRO A 526 6.64 -3.29 10.61
CA PRO A 526 5.57 -2.37 10.97
C PRO A 526 5.81 -1.82 12.38
N VAL A 527 5.85 -0.50 12.53
CA VAL A 527 6.04 0.21 13.80
C VAL A 527 4.76 0.96 14.17
N ASN A 528 4.39 0.95 15.46
CA ASN A 528 3.16 1.61 15.90
C ASN A 528 3.22 3.12 15.64
N ASN A 529 2.13 3.65 15.09
CA ASN A 529 1.94 5.08 14.93
C ASN A 529 0.98 5.59 16.02
N VAL A 530 1.10 6.86 16.41
CA VAL A 530 0.29 7.43 17.50
C VAL A 530 -0.26 8.79 17.05
N ILE A 531 -1.51 9.09 17.42
CA ILE A 531 -2.12 10.39 17.16
C ILE A 531 -1.58 11.36 18.22
N ASP A 532 -0.74 12.29 17.76
CA ASP A 532 -0.05 13.29 18.56
C ASP A 532 -1.02 14.13 19.41
N THR A 533 -1.27 13.68 20.64
CA THR A 533 -2.08 14.43 21.62
C THR A 533 -1.37 14.68 22.94
N LYS A 534 -0.24 13.99 23.24
CA LYS A 534 0.61 14.21 24.45
C LYS A 534 1.85 13.32 24.63
N GLY A 535 2.20 12.43 23.68
CA GLY A 535 3.19 11.36 23.90
C GLY A 535 4.48 11.48 23.09
N ASN A 536 5.62 11.19 23.72
CA ASN A 536 6.95 11.12 23.08
C ASN A 536 7.19 9.81 22.30
N GLU A 537 6.15 9.03 22.00
CA GLU A 537 6.29 7.70 21.37
C GLU A 537 6.71 7.80 19.90
N ILE A 538 6.19 8.79 19.17
CA ILE A 538 6.62 9.06 17.79
C ILE A 538 8.10 9.39 17.76
N ASP A 539 8.57 10.26 18.67
CA ASP A 539 9.97 10.64 18.72
C ASP A 539 10.90 9.46 19.06
N LYS A 540 10.44 8.50 19.87
CA LYS A 540 11.17 7.24 20.12
C LYS A 540 11.28 6.40 18.86
N ALA A 541 10.18 6.26 18.09
CA ALA A 541 10.19 5.56 16.81
C ALA A 541 11.13 6.25 15.81
N VAL A 542 11.05 7.57 15.69
CA VAL A 542 11.95 8.36 14.82
C VAL A 542 13.41 8.23 15.24
N ALA A 543 13.71 8.18 16.54
CA ALA A 543 15.07 7.95 17.02
C ALA A 543 15.60 6.56 16.62
N TRP A 544 14.75 5.52 16.69
CA TRP A 544 15.09 4.18 16.23
C TRP A 544 15.26 4.12 14.70
N GLU A 545 14.36 4.74 13.93
CA GLU A 545 14.44 4.83 12.47
C GLU A 545 15.76 5.50 12.02
N LYS A 546 16.22 6.55 12.71
CA LYS A 546 17.52 7.18 12.43
C LYS A 546 18.69 6.24 12.64
N ALA A 547 18.68 5.48 13.74
CA ALA A 547 19.70 4.48 14.01
C ALA A 547 19.66 3.33 12.99
N PHE A 548 18.46 2.93 12.57
CA PHE A 548 18.24 1.95 11.50
C PHE A 548 18.83 2.41 10.16
N ILE A 549 18.54 3.64 9.71
CA ILE A 549 19.13 4.19 8.48
C ILE A 549 20.66 4.21 8.56
N GLN A 550 21.23 4.58 9.71
CA GLN A 550 22.68 4.58 9.91
C GLN A 550 23.29 3.18 9.82
N LEU A 551 22.67 2.18 10.46
CA LEU A 551 23.08 0.78 10.36
C LEU A 551 23.04 0.30 8.90
N VAL A 552 21.95 0.60 8.19
CA VAL A 552 21.79 0.18 6.81
C VAL A 552 22.87 0.81 5.92
N LYS A 553 23.11 2.11 6.05
CA LYS A 553 24.11 2.83 5.24
C LYS A 553 25.55 2.39 5.52
N ASN A 554 25.89 2.21 6.79
CA ASN A 554 27.28 2.01 7.21
C ASN A 554 27.71 0.54 7.20
N GLU A 555 26.80 -0.38 7.49
CA GLU A 555 27.13 -1.80 7.71
C GLU A 555 26.43 -2.74 6.73
N LEU A 556 25.12 -2.59 6.53
CA LEU A 556 24.34 -3.55 5.72
C LEU A 556 24.60 -3.39 4.22
N LEU A 557 24.65 -2.16 3.71
CA LEU A 557 24.99 -1.89 2.30
C LEU A 557 26.31 -2.54 1.87
N PRO A 558 27.46 -2.29 2.53
CA PRO A 558 28.72 -2.91 2.12
C PRO A 558 28.70 -4.43 2.31
N MET A 559 28.02 -4.95 3.34
CA MET A 559 27.85 -6.39 3.56
C MET A 559 27.11 -7.06 2.39
N VAL A 560 25.97 -6.50 1.96
CA VAL A 560 25.15 -7.07 0.88
C VAL A 560 25.85 -6.94 -0.48
N GLN A 561 26.51 -5.80 -0.73
CA GLN A 561 27.28 -5.59 -1.96
C GLN A 561 28.45 -6.59 -2.09
N SER A 562 29.08 -6.98 -0.98
CA SER A 562 30.14 -8.00 -0.99
C SER A 562 29.68 -9.38 -1.46
N LYS A 563 28.36 -9.62 -1.46
CA LYS A 563 27.72 -10.87 -1.90
C LYS A 563 27.10 -10.77 -3.31
N ASN A 564 27.42 -9.73 -4.08
CA ASN A 564 26.83 -9.44 -5.40
C ASN A 564 25.30 -9.26 -5.38
N LEU A 565 24.78 -8.72 -4.28
CA LEU A 565 23.36 -8.40 -4.12
C LEU A 565 23.17 -6.88 -4.02
N THR A 566 21.95 -6.43 -4.31
CA THR A 566 21.54 -5.03 -4.12
C THR A 566 20.63 -4.91 -2.91
N LEU A 567 20.82 -3.84 -2.15
CA LEU A 567 19.97 -3.50 -0.99
C LEU A 567 19.37 -2.12 -1.22
N SER A 568 18.05 -2.05 -1.22
CA SER A 568 17.28 -0.81 -1.16
C SER A 568 16.54 -0.76 0.17
N PHE A 569 16.33 0.44 0.71
CA PHE A 569 15.65 0.60 1.98
C PHE A 569 14.84 1.89 2.03
N SER A 570 13.81 1.87 2.86
CA SER A 570 13.02 3.06 3.19
C SER A 570 12.61 3.00 4.66
N SER A 571 12.39 4.17 5.24
CA SER A 571 11.74 4.33 6.54
C SER A 571 10.80 5.54 6.44
N GLU A 572 9.80 5.59 7.31
CA GLU A 572 8.82 6.66 7.28
C GLU A 572 9.46 8.06 7.47
N SER A 573 10.43 8.22 8.37
CA SER A 573 11.16 9.49 8.56
C SER A 573 12.19 9.82 7.47
N SER A 574 12.58 8.87 6.61
CA SER A 574 13.60 9.13 5.58
C SER A 574 13.18 10.20 4.56
N ILE A 575 11.87 10.29 4.24
CA ILE A 575 11.36 11.29 3.31
C ILE A 575 11.52 12.70 3.89
N GLU A 576 11.18 12.89 5.16
CA GLU A 576 11.31 14.19 5.85
C GLU A 576 12.78 14.63 5.96
N GLU A 577 13.67 13.70 6.31
CA GLU A 577 15.10 13.98 6.44
C GLU A 577 15.77 14.28 5.09
N GLU A 578 15.42 13.57 4.01
CA GLU A 578 15.98 13.85 2.68
C GLU A 578 15.47 15.20 2.12
N LEU A 579 14.20 15.56 2.35
CA LEU A 579 13.67 16.90 2.00
C LEU A 579 14.41 18.01 2.75
N LYS A 580 14.68 17.79 4.05
CA LYS A 580 15.46 18.73 4.86
C LYS A 580 16.89 18.86 4.37
N ARG A 581 17.54 17.75 4.01
CA ARG A 581 18.91 17.74 3.48
C ARG A 581 19.01 18.56 2.20
N GLU A 582 18.13 18.32 1.23
CA GLU A 582 18.08 19.07 -0.03
C GLU A 582 17.89 20.57 0.21
N SER A 583 16.94 20.95 1.08
CA SER A 583 16.71 22.36 1.41
C SER A 583 17.95 23.05 2.01
N THR A 584 18.78 22.33 2.77
CA THR A 584 20.01 22.90 3.35
C THR A 584 21.19 22.93 2.37
N ALA A 585 21.22 22.02 1.40
CA ALA A 585 22.31 21.93 0.43
C ALA A 585 22.36 23.17 -0.48
N ASP A 586 21.21 23.74 -0.82
CA ASP A 586 21.11 24.89 -1.73
C ASP A 586 21.44 26.25 -1.08
N VAL A 587 21.57 26.31 0.25
CA VAL A 587 21.81 27.58 0.98
C VAL A 587 23.09 28.27 0.51
N ILE A 588 24.15 27.50 0.21
CA ILE A 588 25.44 28.06 -0.25
C ILE A 588 25.29 28.66 -1.65
N THR A 589 24.59 27.95 -2.56
CA THR A 589 24.33 28.43 -3.92
C THR A 589 23.53 29.72 -3.91
N ILE A 590 22.51 29.80 -3.04
CA ILE A 590 21.70 31.01 -2.84
C ILE A 590 22.57 32.15 -2.30
N LEU A 591 23.45 31.90 -1.33
CA LEU A 591 24.34 32.93 -0.79
C LEU A 591 25.31 33.49 -1.86
N ILE A 592 25.86 32.62 -2.71
CA ILE A 592 26.72 33.04 -3.82
C ILE A 592 25.92 33.89 -4.83
N SER A 593 24.67 33.51 -5.15
CA SER A 593 23.85 34.28 -6.08
C SER A 593 23.56 35.69 -5.55
N TYR A 594 23.28 35.84 -4.26
CA TYR A 594 23.13 37.16 -3.61
C TYR A 594 24.42 37.99 -3.66
N LEU A 595 25.59 37.37 -3.43
CA LEU A 595 26.88 38.07 -3.54
C LEU A 595 27.16 38.56 -4.97
N VAL A 596 26.85 37.76 -5.98
CA VAL A 596 27.01 38.14 -7.39
C VAL A 596 26.04 39.27 -7.77
N MET A 597 24.78 39.19 -7.34
CA MET A 597 23.80 40.28 -7.53
C MET A 597 24.26 41.57 -6.87
N PHE A 598 24.79 41.49 -5.64
CA PHE A 598 25.38 42.64 -4.93
C PHE A 598 26.54 43.26 -5.70
N ALA A 599 27.47 42.44 -6.20
CA ALA A 599 28.60 42.91 -7.00
C ALA A 599 28.13 43.58 -8.29
N TYR A 600 27.16 42.97 -9.00
CA TYR A 600 26.59 43.54 -10.23
C TYR A 600 25.94 44.91 -10.00
N ILE A 601 25.10 45.04 -8.98
CA ILE A 601 24.42 46.31 -8.65
C ILE A 601 25.46 47.39 -8.27
N SER A 602 26.47 47.02 -7.49
CA SER A 602 27.56 47.92 -7.10
C SER A 602 28.36 48.45 -8.29
N LEU A 603 28.57 47.62 -9.30
CA LEU A 603 29.33 47.97 -10.50
C LEU A 603 28.51 48.78 -11.52
N THR A 604 27.22 48.45 -11.68
CA THR A 604 26.34 49.10 -12.67
C THR A 604 25.89 50.50 -12.26
N LEU A 605 25.79 50.79 -10.96
CA LEU A 605 25.40 52.11 -10.43
C LEU A 605 26.57 53.12 -10.35
N GLY A 606 27.81 52.68 -10.57
CA GLY A 606 29.00 53.53 -10.58
C GLY A 606 29.22 54.23 -11.93
N ASP A 607 29.88 55.39 -11.92
CA ASP A 607 30.25 56.09 -13.16
C ASP A 607 31.40 55.35 -13.88
N THR A 608 31.52 55.56 -15.21
CA THR A 608 32.39 54.80 -16.10
C THR A 608 33.81 54.59 -15.53
N PRO A 609 34.30 53.34 -15.48
CA PRO A 609 35.51 53.03 -14.72
C PRO A 609 36.76 53.59 -15.40
N ARG A 610 37.42 54.56 -14.76
CA ARG A 610 38.85 54.84 -14.97
C ARG A 610 39.64 54.05 -13.92
N LEU A 611 40.65 53.27 -14.34
CA LEU A 611 41.40 52.34 -13.47
C LEU A 611 41.98 52.98 -12.20
N SER A 612 42.29 54.28 -12.22
CA SER A 612 42.80 55.01 -11.06
C SER A 612 41.73 55.53 -10.08
N SER A 613 40.46 55.58 -10.48
CA SER A 613 39.35 56.09 -9.65
C SER A 613 38.27 55.04 -9.35
N PHE A 614 38.52 53.77 -9.65
CA PHE A 614 37.54 52.68 -9.50
C PHE A 614 37.00 52.57 -8.06
N TYR A 615 37.88 52.69 -7.05
CA TYR A 615 37.50 52.67 -5.63
C TYR A 615 36.69 53.91 -5.19
N ILE A 616 36.79 55.03 -5.91
CA ILE A 616 36.11 56.30 -5.57
C ILE A 616 34.78 56.42 -6.34
N SER A 617 34.69 55.85 -7.55
CA SER A 617 33.51 55.88 -8.43
C SER A 617 32.49 54.78 -8.09
N SER A 618 32.92 53.71 -7.42
CA SER A 618 32.03 52.60 -7.04
C SER A 618 31.05 53.02 -5.94
N LYS A 619 29.74 52.91 -6.20
CA LYS A 619 28.67 53.17 -5.22
C LYS A 619 28.43 51.98 -4.29
N LEU A 620 29.52 51.48 -3.71
CA LEU A 620 29.52 50.37 -2.75
C LEU A 620 28.66 50.67 -1.52
N CYS A 621 28.74 51.88 -0.96
CA CYS A 621 27.89 52.29 0.17
C CYS A 621 26.40 52.23 -0.20
N LEU A 622 26.02 52.75 -1.37
CA LEU A 622 24.62 52.74 -1.82
C LEU A 622 24.10 51.31 -1.96
N SER A 623 24.94 50.42 -2.48
CA SER A 623 24.60 49.01 -2.67
C SER A 623 24.52 48.23 -1.36
N CYS A 624 25.38 48.55 -0.37
CA CYS A 624 25.25 48.01 1.00
C CYS A 624 23.95 48.44 1.66
N TYR A 625 23.56 49.72 1.57
CA TYR A 625 22.28 50.19 2.11
C TYR A 625 21.10 49.49 1.42
N LEU A 626 21.14 49.32 0.10
CA LEU A 626 20.10 48.65 -0.65
C LEU A 626 19.93 47.17 -0.24
N PHE A 627 21.04 46.48 0.08
CA PHE A 627 21.03 45.09 0.53
C PHE A 627 20.75 44.90 2.01
N LEU A 628 20.89 45.94 2.84
CA LEU A 628 20.50 45.93 4.25
C LEU A 628 19.00 46.18 4.45
N ASP A 629 18.35 46.86 3.50
CA ASP A 629 16.90 47.08 3.45
C ASP A 629 16.13 45.94 2.76
N LEU A 630 16.84 44.99 2.12
CA LEU A 630 16.32 43.78 1.47
C LEU A 630 16.46 42.58 2.43
#